data_AF-A0A0Q8UV44-F1
#
_entry.id   AF-A0A0Q8UV44-F1
#
_cell.length_a   1.000
_cell.length_b   1.000
_cell.length_c   1.000
_cell.angle_alpha   90.00
_cell.angle_beta   90.00
_cell.angle_gamma   90.00
#
_symmetry.space_group_name_H-M   'P 1'
#
loop_
_entity.id
_entity.type
_entity.pdbx_description
1 polymer ?
#
loop_
_entity_poly.entity_id
_entity_poly.type
_entity_poly.pdbx_seq_one_letter_code
_entity_poly.pdbx_strand_id
1 'polypeptide(L)'
;MRLASAAAVGLMLSSVACGAESTSDPSGLRECSDVWNEGAQLPTTYSGCTVDGQLVTPELLECNSDGERWTTYDRFAAVLGGEIFAFSETRDVDTVVSVTC
;
A
#
# COMPACT_ATOMS: atom_id res chain seq x y z
N MET A 1 -9.76 -58.40 16.66
CA MET A 1 -8.77 -57.52 16.00
C MET A 1 -9.49 -56.27 15.54
N ARG A 2 -9.05 -55.09 15.99
CA ARG A 2 -9.74 -53.80 15.82
C ARG A 2 -9.53 -53.27 14.40
N LEU A 3 -10.55 -52.56 13.93
CA LEU A 3 -10.79 -52.10 12.57
C LEU A 3 -9.66 -51.19 12.03
N ALA A 4 -9.30 -51.39 10.76
CA ALA A 4 -8.56 -50.40 9.98
C ALA A 4 -9.56 -49.45 9.29
N SER A 5 -9.51 -48.18 9.67
CA SER A 5 -10.18 -47.09 8.98
C SER A 5 -9.23 -45.91 8.95
N ALA A 6 -8.76 -45.56 7.76
CA ALA A 6 -8.19 -44.26 7.47
C ALA A 6 -8.56 -43.93 6.03
N ALA A 7 -9.63 -43.15 5.88
CA ALA A 7 -9.98 -42.48 4.64
C ALA A 7 -8.86 -41.47 4.32
N ALA A 8 -8.20 -41.64 3.18
CA ALA A 8 -7.33 -40.62 2.62
C ALA A 8 -8.22 -39.52 2.05
N VAL A 9 -8.54 -38.52 2.86
CA VAL A 9 -9.16 -37.28 2.40
C VAL A 9 -8.09 -36.50 1.66
N GLY A 10 -8.18 -36.50 0.33
CA GLY A 10 -7.32 -35.72 -0.55
C GLY A 10 -7.38 -34.25 -0.18
N LEU A 11 -6.24 -33.72 0.27
CA LEU A 11 -6.00 -32.29 0.41
C LEU A 11 -5.97 -31.68 -1.00
N MET A 12 -7.14 -31.26 -1.49
CA MET A 12 -7.21 -30.28 -2.58
C MET A 12 -6.66 -28.96 -2.04
N LEU A 13 -5.37 -28.69 -2.28
CA LEU A 13 -4.81 -27.35 -2.15
C LEU A 13 -5.39 -26.50 -3.28
N SER A 14 -6.62 -26.02 -3.10
CA SER A 14 -7.19 -24.98 -3.95
C SER A 14 -6.36 -23.73 -3.74
N SER A 15 -5.49 -23.49 -4.71
CA SER A 15 -4.66 -22.31 -4.87
C SER A 15 -5.53 -21.10 -4.61
N VAL A 16 -5.15 -20.31 -3.60
CA VAL A 16 -5.75 -18.99 -3.41
C VAL A 16 -5.53 -18.21 -4.71
N ALA A 17 -6.59 -18.02 -5.48
CA ALA A 17 -6.63 -17.02 -6.53
C ALA A 17 -6.72 -15.67 -5.80
N CYS A 18 -5.60 -15.23 -5.23
CA CYS A 18 -5.43 -13.88 -4.75
C CYS A 18 -4.92 -13.06 -5.93
N GLY A 19 -5.67 -12.07 -6.35
CA GLY A 19 -5.29 -11.19 -7.44
C GLY A 19 -6.51 -10.59 -8.10
N ALA A 20 -7.24 -9.74 -7.38
CA ALA A 20 -8.00 -8.70 -8.06
C ALA A 20 -6.98 -7.70 -8.61
N GLU A 21 -6.31 -8.07 -9.71
CA GLU A 21 -5.51 -7.17 -10.54
C GLU A 21 -6.49 -6.19 -11.19
N SER A 22 -6.82 -5.16 -10.42
CA SER A 22 -7.41 -3.94 -10.96
C SER A 22 -6.37 -3.37 -11.91
N THR A 23 -6.50 -3.73 -13.19
CA THR A 23 -5.71 -3.21 -14.29
C THR A 23 -6.09 -1.74 -14.45
N SER A 24 -5.63 -0.90 -13.53
CA SER A 24 -5.60 0.54 -13.73
C SER A 24 -4.54 0.72 -14.80
N ASP A 25 -4.98 1.08 -16.01
CA ASP A 25 -4.10 1.30 -17.15
C ASP A 25 -2.96 2.25 -16.73
N PRO A 26 -1.71 1.77 -16.63
CA PRO A 26 -0.61 2.57 -16.11
C PRO A 26 -0.25 3.72 -17.05
N SER A 27 -0.73 3.69 -18.30
CA SER A 27 -0.40 4.67 -19.34
C SER A 27 -0.90 6.08 -19.04
N GLY A 28 -1.84 6.24 -18.08
CA GLY A 28 -2.35 7.54 -17.64
C GLY A 28 -1.80 8.03 -16.30
N LEU A 29 -1.00 7.22 -15.61
CA LEU A 29 -0.47 7.56 -14.29
C LEU A 29 0.91 8.20 -14.40
N ARG A 30 1.19 9.15 -13.51
CA ARG A 30 2.50 9.81 -13.45
C ARG A 30 3.51 8.93 -12.72
N GLU A 31 4.78 9.09 -13.07
CA GLU A 31 5.89 8.50 -12.32
C GLU A 31 5.84 8.95 -10.86
N CYS A 32 6.09 8.03 -9.93
CA CYS A 32 6.02 8.30 -8.51
C CYS A 32 6.99 9.41 -8.09
N SER A 33 8.18 9.48 -8.69
CA SER A 33 9.15 10.56 -8.45
C SER A 33 8.66 11.94 -8.89
N ASP A 34 7.70 12.02 -9.81
CA ASP A 34 7.08 13.28 -10.26
C ASP A 34 5.92 13.71 -9.34
N VAL A 35 5.27 12.74 -8.69
CA VAL A 35 4.15 12.99 -7.77
C VAL A 35 4.65 13.30 -6.36
N TRP A 36 5.59 12.50 -5.86
CA TRP A 36 6.06 12.53 -4.48
C TRP A 36 7.22 13.48 -4.30
N ASN A 37 6.89 14.78 -4.20
CA ASN A 37 7.83 15.85 -3.93
C ASN A 37 7.48 16.53 -2.60
N GLU A 38 8.46 16.73 -1.73
CA GLU A 38 8.27 17.44 -0.47
C GLU A 38 7.71 18.86 -0.71
N GLY A 39 6.69 19.23 0.06
CA GLY A 39 5.98 20.51 -0.06
C GLY A 39 4.98 20.57 -1.23
N ALA A 40 4.88 19.53 -2.05
CA ALA A 40 3.82 19.45 -3.07
C ALA A 40 2.50 18.96 -2.46
N GLN A 41 1.39 19.23 -3.13
CA GLN A 41 0.07 18.78 -2.69
C GLN A 41 -0.32 17.48 -3.38
N LEU A 42 -0.65 16.46 -2.60
CA LEU A 42 -1.15 15.20 -3.12
C LEU A 42 -2.63 15.37 -3.52
N PRO A 43 -3.05 14.98 -4.74
CA PRO A 43 -4.45 15.09 -5.15
C PRO A 43 -5.40 14.27 -4.25
N THR A 44 -6.61 14.77 -3.99
CA THR A 44 -7.66 14.01 -3.27
C THR A 44 -8.11 12.75 -4.01
N THR A 45 -7.94 12.73 -5.33
CA THR A 45 -8.24 11.60 -6.22
C THR A 45 -7.02 10.75 -6.54
N TYR A 46 -5.92 10.89 -5.78
CA TYR A 46 -4.73 10.10 -5.99
C TYR A 46 -5.03 8.61 -5.81
N SER A 47 -4.77 7.84 -6.86
CA SER A 47 -5.07 6.41 -6.96
C SER A 47 -3.81 5.56 -7.17
N GLY A 48 -2.63 6.17 -7.11
CA GLY A 48 -1.35 5.54 -7.38
C GLY A 48 -0.52 6.29 -8.42
N CYS A 49 0.67 5.76 -8.64
CA CYS A 49 1.67 6.27 -9.57
C CYS A 49 2.39 5.09 -10.23
N THR A 50 3.30 5.36 -11.15
CA THR A 50 4.13 4.31 -11.78
C THR A 50 5.57 4.38 -11.32
N VAL A 51 6.22 3.22 -11.27
CA VAL A 51 7.68 3.10 -11.21
C VAL A 51 8.10 2.14 -12.30
N ASP A 52 8.95 2.60 -13.22
CA ASP A 52 9.41 1.79 -14.37
C ASP A 52 8.24 1.20 -15.19
N GLY A 53 7.13 1.95 -15.29
CA GLY A 53 5.91 1.52 -15.98
C GLY A 53 5.05 0.51 -15.23
N GLN A 54 5.39 0.15 -13.99
CA GLN A 54 4.56 -0.67 -13.12
C GLN A 54 3.73 0.20 -12.18
N LEU A 55 2.43 -0.12 -12.07
CA LEU A 55 1.55 0.55 -11.12
C LEU A 55 1.99 0.27 -9.67
N VAL A 56 2.22 1.34 -8.92
CA VAL A 56 2.35 1.32 -7.47
C VAL A 56 1.02 1.75 -6.87
N THR A 57 0.28 0.78 -6.34
CA THR A 57 -0.97 1.02 -5.61
C THR A 57 -0.67 1.72 -4.30
N PRO A 58 -1.36 2.83 -3.97
CA PRO A 58 -1.14 3.53 -2.73
C PRO A 58 -1.67 2.70 -1.57
N GLU A 59 -0.86 2.60 -0.50
CA GLU A 59 -1.36 2.10 0.77
C GLU A 59 -2.18 3.22 1.42
N LEU A 60 -3.48 3.01 1.61
CA LEU A 60 -4.38 3.99 2.24
C LEU A 60 -4.58 3.62 3.71
N LEU A 61 -4.13 4.49 4.62
CA LEU A 61 -4.33 4.37 6.05
C LEU A 61 -5.43 5.34 6.49
N GLU A 62 -6.44 4.84 7.20
CA GLU A 62 -7.49 5.68 7.79
C GLU A 62 -7.13 5.98 9.24
N CYS A 63 -6.81 7.25 9.51
CA CYS A 63 -6.17 7.63 10.77
C CYS A 63 -7.11 8.26 11.80
N ASN A 64 -8.13 8.97 11.34
CA ASN A 64 -9.03 9.72 12.19
C ASN A 64 -10.48 9.33 11.92
N SER A 65 -11.35 9.52 12.92
CA SER A 65 -12.81 9.32 12.79
C SER A 65 -13.46 10.29 11.78
N ASP A 66 -12.74 11.34 11.38
CA ASP A 66 -13.14 12.32 10.37
C ASP A 66 -13.00 11.81 8.91
N GLY A 67 -12.46 10.60 8.70
CA GLY A 67 -12.37 9.96 7.38
C GLY A 67 -11.17 10.41 6.54
N GLU A 68 -10.16 11.00 7.16
CA GLU A 68 -8.91 11.36 6.50
C GLU A 68 -8.14 10.10 6.08
N ARG A 69 -7.85 10.02 4.79
CA ARG A 69 -7.08 8.92 4.18
C ARG A 69 -5.66 9.38 3.94
N TRP A 70 -4.72 8.73 4.60
CA TRP A 70 -3.30 8.93 4.47
C TRP A 70 -2.71 7.93 3.49
N THR A 71 -1.61 8.29 2.85
CA THR A 71 -0.83 7.35 2.06
C THR A 71 0.65 7.64 2.17
N THR A 72 1.46 6.63 1.90
CA THR A 72 2.91 6.67 2.01
C THR A 72 3.54 6.17 0.72
N TYR A 73 4.73 6.69 0.43
CA TYR A 73 5.55 6.22 -0.67
C TYR A 73 7.01 6.49 -0.34
N ASP A 74 7.82 5.44 -0.25
CA ASP A 74 9.22 5.52 0.16
C ASP A 74 9.36 6.33 1.48
N ARG A 75 10.16 7.40 1.49
CA ARG A 75 10.32 8.30 2.63
C ARG A 75 9.26 9.39 2.75
N PHE A 76 8.21 9.37 1.93
CA PHE A 76 7.17 10.39 1.92
C PHE A 76 5.86 9.90 2.49
N ALA A 77 5.10 10.83 3.05
CA ALA A 77 3.70 10.62 3.40
C ALA A 77 2.87 11.87 3.13
N ALA A 78 1.57 11.66 2.96
CA ALA A 78 0.59 12.73 2.77
C ALA A 78 -0.83 12.24 3.08
N VAL A 79 -1.69 13.18 3.47
CA VAL A 79 -3.15 13.00 3.37
C VAL A 79 -3.56 13.16 1.91
N LEU A 80 -4.57 12.41 1.45
CA LEU A 80 -5.21 12.68 0.16
C LEU A 80 -5.79 14.10 0.14
N GLY A 81 -5.29 14.97 -0.75
CA GLY A 81 -5.61 16.41 -0.77
C GLY A 81 -4.72 17.27 0.10
N GLY A 82 -3.82 16.67 0.88
CA GLY A 82 -2.90 17.33 1.80
C GLY A 82 -1.51 17.55 1.20
N GLU A 83 -0.65 18.19 1.99
CA GLU A 83 0.75 18.40 1.64
C GLU A 83 1.57 17.12 1.85
N ILE A 84 2.55 16.92 0.98
CA ILE A 84 3.53 15.83 1.04
C ILE A 84 4.70 16.26 1.90
N PHE A 85 5.04 15.46 2.89
CA PHE A 85 6.19 15.67 3.77
C PHE A 85 7.12 14.45 3.68
N ALA A 86 8.43 14.70 3.74
CA ALA A 86 9.42 13.65 3.81
C ALA A 86 9.80 13.38 5.25
N PHE A 87 9.80 12.11 5.64
CA PHE A 87 10.51 11.70 6.83
C PHE A 87 12.01 11.78 6.52
N SER A 88 12.73 12.52 7.37
CA SER A 88 14.17 12.37 7.42
C SER A 88 14.43 11.13 8.27
N GLU A 89 14.94 10.06 7.67
CA GLU A 89 15.56 8.94 8.39
C GLU A 89 16.79 9.47 9.16
N THR A 90 16.55 10.24 10.21
CA THR A 90 17.58 10.50 11.21
C THR A 90 17.64 9.20 11.98
N ARG A 91 18.64 8.38 11.66
CA ARG A 91 18.93 7.12 12.34
C ARG A 91 19.18 7.37 13.81
N ASP A 92 18.10 7.39 14.58
CA ASP A 92 18.09 7.09 16.00
C ASP A 92 17.18 5.87 16.16
N VAL A 93 17.81 4.70 16.31
CA VAL A 93 17.19 3.36 16.36
C VAL A 93 16.31 3.11 17.59
N ASP A 94 15.76 4.17 18.19
CA ASP A 94 14.87 4.13 19.35
C ASP A 94 13.50 4.78 19.07
N THR A 95 13.37 5.64 18.06
CA THR A 95 12.07 6.18 17.65
C THR A 95 11.61 5.46 16.39
N VAL A 96 10.94 4.32 16.59
CA VAL A 96 9.92 3.89 15.62
C VAL A 96 8.96 5.07 15.56
N VAL A 97 9.12 5.94 14.55
CA VAL A 97 8.02 6.80 14.11
C VAL A 97 7.05 5.82 13.49
N SER A 98 6.32 5.15 14.38
CA SER A 98 5.08 4.56 14.01
C SER A 98 4.33 5.75 13.43
N VAL A 99 4.01 5.67 12.14
CA VAL A 99 2.81 6.32 11.66
C VAL A 99 1.65 5.58 12.34
N THR A 100 1.59 5.69 13.68
CA THR A 100 0.51 5.26 14.53
C THR A 100 -0.46 6.41 14.45
N CYS A 101 -1.37 6.22 13.53
CA CYS A 101 -2.74 6.43 13.86
C CYS A 101 -3.14 5.28 14.82
#